data_AF-A0AAD5YTJ4-F1
#
_entry.id   AF-A0AAD5YTJ4-F1
#
_cell.length_a   1.000
_cell.length_b   1.000
_cell.length_c   1.000
_cell.angle_alpha   90.00
_cell.angle_beta   90.00
_cell.angle_gamma   90.00
#
_symmetry.space_group_name_H-M   'P 1'
#
loop_
_entity.id
_entity.type
_entity.pdbx_description
1 polymer ?
#
loop_
_entity_poly.entity_id
_entity_poly.type
_entity_poly.pdbx_seq_one_letter_code
_entity_poly.pdbx_strand_id
1 'polypeptide(L)'
;MSFLLRRTSSKLLATGRSMSTSKILQAPLLLTPSETSRVLREDNGVLLDASWFMPNASHSGKVEFGEKRIPGAQFLDLDEVASPHELGLKHMMPEPQTFAEACGKFGIDSKTSVVIYDSHGVFSSPRALFMFRAFGHENSSILNGGLPAWVAEGGLLETGAVQQHPAKQYATPQLNQQMIRGYEQMVSNSALEVTGGSASELVLDARSKDRQKQTSSDGLEYTVFRQPDDLNRELESAVGAELARSIIEGKQPVTTTCGSGMTAAVLWLGLRLLGVKDIALYDESWTGYAMRPSSKIIKN
;
A
#
# COMPACT_ATOMS: atom_id res chain seq x y z
N MET A 1 -84.09 -1.86 16.84
CA MET A 1 -83.73 -2.98 15.96
C MET A 1 -82.62 -2.52 15.03
N SER A 2 -81.43 -3.14 15.13
CA SER A 2 -80.40 -3.28 14.06
C SER A 2 -79.81 -2.02 13.39
N PHE A 3 -78.54 -1.90 13.05
CA PHE A 3 -77.37 -2.80 13.10
C PHE A 3 -76.10 -1.91 13.11
N LEU A 4 -75.08 -2.32 13.86
CA LEU A 4 -73.73 -1.76 13.84
C LEU A 4 -73.06 -2.00 12.47
N LEU A 5 -72.33 -1.00 11.96
CA LEU A 5 -71.23 -1.20 11.02
C LEU A 5 -69.96 -0.57 11.59
N ARG A 6 -69.15 -1.40 12.25
CA ARG A 6 -67.75 -1.14 12.56
C ARG A 6 -66.93 -1.26 11.27
N ARG A 7 -66.24 -0.19 10.86
CA ARG A 7 -65.12 -0.30 9.92
C ARG A 7 -63.88 -0.75 10.69
N THR A 8 -63.43 -1.97 10.42
CA THR A 8 -62.15 -2.50 10.87
C THR A 8 -61.04 -1.94 9.99
N SER A 9 -60.15 -1.13 10.57
CA SER A 9 -58.88 -0.77 9.96
C SER A 9 -57.91 -1.93 10.17
N SER A 10 -57.57 -2.65 9.10
CA SER A 10 -56.48 -3.61 9.09
C SER A 10 -55.14 -2.87 9.16
N LYS A 11 -54.52 -2.83 10.35
CA LYS A 11 -53.09 -2.53 10.48
C LYS A 11 -52.32 -3.79 10.08
N LEU A 12 -51.80 -3.82 8.84
CA LEU A 12 -50.70 -4.72 8.51
C LEU A 12 -49.44 -4.18 9.19
N LEU A 13 -48.96 -4.89 10.20
CA LEU A 13 -47.61 -4.76 10.74
C LEU A 13 -46.63 -5.31 9.70
N ALA A 14 -46.02 -4.41 8.93
CA ALA A 14 -44.84 -4.75 8.13
C ALA A 14 -43.60 -4.74 9.04
N THR A 15 -43.35 -5.87 9.68
CA THR A 15 -42.06 -6.15 10.31
C THR A 15 -41.05 -6.59 9.24
N GLY A 16 -39.86 -5.97 9.24
CA GLY A 16 -38.65 -6.73 8.98
C GLY A 16 -37.81 -6.30 7.78
N ARG A 17 -36.58 -5.89 8.14
CA ARG A 17 -35.35 -5.87 7.35
C ARG A 17 -35.26 -4.82 6.23
N SER A 18 -34.86 -3.62 6.64
CA SER A 18 -33.87 -2.88 5.85
C SER A 18 -32.60 -3.73 5.77
N MET A 19 -32.42 -4.41 4.65
CA MET A 19 -31.11 -4.92 4.27
C MET A 19 -30.26 -3.70 3.93
N SER A 20 -29.50 -3.22 4.92
CA SER A 20 -28.34 -2.39 4.66
C SER A 20 -27.41 -3.22 3.79
N THR A 21 -27.43 -2.96 2.48
CA THR A 21 -26.38 -3.38 1.58
C THR A 21 -25.14 -2.62 2.01
N SER A 22 -24.40 -3.18 2.98
CA SER A 22 -23.03 -2.79 3.23
C SER A 22 -22.27 -3.09 1.94
N LYS A 23 -22.24 -2.10 1.02
CA LYS A 23 -21.12 -1.95 0.12
C LYS A 23 -19.90 -2.02 1.01
N ILE A 24 -19.10 -3.08 0.84
CA ILE A 24 -17.77 -3.14 1.43
C ILE A 24 -17.04 -1.92 0.85
N LEU A 25 -17.06 -0.81 1.57
CA LEU A 25 -16.24 0.34 1.27
C LEU A 25 -14.82 -0.14 1.53
N GLN A 26 -14.05 -0.34 0.45
CA GLN A 26 -12.62 -0.59 0.58
C GLN A 26 -12.02 0.53 1.42
N ALA A 27 -11.12 0.18 2.35
CA ALA A 27 -10.45 1.19 3.15
C ALA A 27 -9.73 2.18 2.22
N PRO A 28 -9.77 3.49 2.52
CA PRO A 28 -9.04 4.48 1.75
C PRO A 28 -7.55 4.12 1.77
N LEU A 29 -6.84 4.42 0.68
CA LEU A 29 -5.42 4.08 0.57
C LEU A 29 -4.54 4.94 1.49
N LEU A 30 -4.97 6.18 1.74
CA LEU A 30 -4.30 7.15 2.60
C LEU A 30 -5.24 7.61 3.70
N LEU A 31 -4.68 7.82 4.89
CA LEU A 31 -5.33 8.39 6.05
C LEU A 31 -4.49 9.58 6.55
N THR A 32 -5.16 10.61 7.04
CA THR A 32 -4.53 11.65 7.87
C THR A 32 -4.23 11.10 9.29
N PRO A 33 -3.40 11.77 10.11
CA PRO A 33 -3.21 11.37 11.50
C PRO A 33 -4.51 11.35 12.32
N SER A 34 -5.42 12.32 12.10
CA SER A 34 -6.74 12.33 12.75
C SER A 34 -7.63 11.15 12.35
N GLU A 35 -7.64 10.76 11.08
CA GLU A 35 -8.37 9.58 10.60
C GLU A 35 -7.73 8.28 11.08
N THR A 36 -6.40 8.21 11.12
CA THR A 36 -5.65 7.09 11.70
C THR A 36 -6.04 6.91 13.17
N SER A 37 -6.06 7.98 13.96
CA SER A 37 -6.52 7.95 15.35
C SER A 37 -7.96 7.45 15.52
N ARG A 38 -8.82 7.67 14.52
CA ARG A 38 -10.18 7.13 14.52
C ARG A 38 -10.17 5.62 14.24
N VAL A 39 -9.45 5.18 13.22
CA VAL A 39 -9.32 3.74 12.88
C VAL A 39 -8.75 2.94 14.05
N LEU A 40 -7.75 3.48 14.75
CA LEU A 40 -7.11 2.80 15.88
C LEU A 40 -7.98 2.76 17.16
N ARG A 41 -8.99 3.63 17.27
CA ARG A 41 -9.96 3.60 18.37
C ARG A 41 -11.11 2.62 18.14
N GLU A 42 -11.33 2.19 16.91
CA GLU A 42 -12.29 1.13 16.61
C GLU A 42 -11.65 -0.22 17.00
N ASP A 43 -12.43 -1.14 17.61
CA ASP A 43 -11.98 -2.36 18.33
C ASP A 43 -11.22 -3.42 17.49
N ASN A 44 -10.65 -3.06 16.34
CA ASN A 44 -9.86 -3.98 15.51
C ASN A 44 -8.79 -3.26 14.65
N GLY A 45 -8.30 -2.09 15.07
CA GLY A 45 -7.21 -1.38 14.40
C GLY A 45 -5.83 -1.90 14.80
N VAL A 46 -4.94 -2.16 13.83
CA VAL A 46 -3.53 -2.46 14.05
C VAL A 46 -2.68 -1.46 13.30
N LEU A 47 -1.70 -0.88 13.98
CA LEU A 47 -0.73 0.03 13.39
C LEU A 47 0.60 -0.67 13.17
N LEU A 48 1.14 -0.59 11.96
CA LEU A 48 2.42 -1.17 11.59
C LEU A 48 3.43 -0.09 11.21
N ASP A 49 4.58 -0.10 11.87
CA ASP A 49 5.76 0.63 11.42
C ASP A 49 6.52 -0.26 10.42
N ALA A 50 6.57 0.18 9.16
CA ALA A 50 7.31 -0.46 8.08
C ALA A 50 8.57 0.32 7.72
N SER A 51 9.16 1.07 8.66
CA SER A 51 10.37 1.86 8.46
C SER A 51 11.52 0.98 8.00
N TRP A 52 12.06 1.35 6.84
CA TRP A 52 13.18 0.64 6.23
C TRP A 52 14.25 1.63 5.80
N PHE A 53 15.50 1.21 5.92
CA PHE A 53 16.69 1.99 5.59
C PHE A 53 17.59 1.18 4.68
N MET A 54 18.32 1.88 3.81
CA MET A 54 19.33 1.24 2.96
C MET A 54 20.37 0.53 3.84
N PRO A 55 20.95 -0.62 3.41
CA PRO A 55 21.91 -1.38 4.22
C PRO A 55 23.14 -0.60 4.71
N ASN A 56 23.50 0.48 4.00
CA ASN A 56 24.65 1.33 4.34
C ASN A 56 24.27 2.54 5.22
N ALA A 57 23.01 2.65 5.66
CA ALA A 57 22.59 3.69 6.58
C ALA A 57 23.19 3.46 7.96
N SER A 58 23.46 4.54 8.69
CA SER A 58 23.93 4.49 10.08
C SER A 58 22.85 4.08 11.09
N HIS A 59 21.60 3.94 10.64
CA HIS A 59 20.43 3.64 11.47
C HIS A 59 19.65 2.47 10.87
N SER A 60 18.85 1.79 11.70
CA SER A 60 17.91 0.77 11.26
C SER A 60 16.50 1.11 11.75
N GLY A 61 15.49 0.77 10.96
CA GLY A 61 14.09 1.03 11.32
C GLY A 61 13.70 0.37 12.64
N LYS A 62 14.24 -0.82 12.91
CA LYS A 62 14.01 -1.56 14.16
C LYS A 62 14.57 -0.84 15.39
N VAL A 63 15.73 -0.19 15.25
CA VAL A 63 16.33 0.59 16.34
C VAL A 63 15.50 1.86 16.56
N GLU A 64 15.19 2.62 15.51
CA GLU A 64 14.37 3.83 15.63
C GLU A 64 12.99 3.54 16.24
N PHE A 65 12.34 2.45 15.82
CA PHE A 65 11.05 2.01 16.37
C PHE A 65 11.11 1.71 17.87
N GLY A 66 12.24 1.17 18.35
CA GLY A 66 12.46 0.92 19.78
C GLY A 66 12.61 2.23 20.58
N GLU A 67 13.21 3.24 19.97
CA GLU A 67 13.42 4.57 20.57
C GLU A 67 12.15 5.41 20.58
N LYS A 68 11.43 5.49 19.45
CA LYS A 68 10.20 6.26 19.29
C LYS A 68 9.28 5.62 18.24
N ARG A 69 8.00 5.55 18.56
CA ARG A 69 6.96 5.03 17.67
C ARG A 69 5.60 5.62 18.01
N ILE A 70 4.63 5.45 17.13
CA ILE A 70 3.24 5.73 17.46
C ILE A 70 2.74 4.68 18.48
N PRO A 71 1.99 5.06 19.53
CA PRO A 71 1.51 4.14 20.56
C PRO A 71 0.77 2.93 19.99
N GLY A 72 1.08 1.75 20.51
CA GLY A 72 0.51 0.48 20.06
C GLY A 72 0.97 -0.02 18.69
N ALA A 73 1.89 0.67 18.01
CA ALA A 73 2.46 0.19 16.76
C ALA A 73 3.24 -1.12 16.96
N GLN A 74 3.21 -1.99 15.96
CA GLN A 74 4.09 -3.16 15.83
C GLN A 74 5.10 -2.91 14.70
N PHE A 75 6.29 -3.50 14.77
CA PHE A 75 7.30 -3.34 13.72
C PHE A 75 7.19 -4.45 12.67
N LEU A 76 6.92 -4.07 11.43
CA LEU A 76 6.94 -4.94 10.26
C LEU A 76 8.31 -4.82 9.58
N ASP A 77 9.18 -5.79 9.86
CA ASP A 77 10.47 -5.90 9.18
C ASP A 77 10.28 -6.46 7.76
N LEU A 78 10.40 -5.57 6.77
CA LEU A 78 10.24 -5.92 5.36
C LEU A 78 11.33 -6.86 4.84
N ASP A 79 12.50 -6.92 5.50
CA ASP A 79 13.56 -7.84 5.14
C ASP A 79 13.36 -9.22 5.77
N GLU A 80 12.83 -9.28 7.00
CA GLU A 80 12.49 -10.55 7.67
C GLU A 80 11.36 -11.29 6.94
N VAL A 81 10.38 -10.56 6.43
CA VAL A 81 9.21 -11.15 5.74
C VAL A 81 9.54 -11.55 4.30
N ALA A 82 10.49 -10.88 3.64
CA ALA A 82 10.79 -11.12 2.23
C ALA A 82 11.25 -12.56 1.92
N SER A 83 10.81 -13.08 0.77
CA SER A 83 11.28 -14.38 0.29
C SER A 83 12.75 -14.33 -0.15
N PRO A 84 13.52 -15.42 0.04
CA PRO A 84 14.84 -15.54 -0.57
C PRO A 84 14.74 -15.59 -2.10
N HIS A 85 15.77 -15.11 -2.78
CA HIS A 85 15.89 -15.16 -4.22
C HIS A 85 17.25 -15.74 -4.62
N GLU A 86 17.32 -16.49 -5.71
CA GLU A 86 18.55 -17.14 -6.19
C GLU A 86 19.69 -16.14 -6.47
N LEU A 87 19.34 -14.94 -6.93
CA LEU A 87 20.27 -13.83 -7.17
C LEU A 87 20.59 -13.01 -5.90
N GLY A 88 20.12 -13.42 -4.73
CA GLY A 88 20.33 -12.68 -3.48
C GLY A 88 19.59 -11.34 -3.39
N LEU A 89 18.56 -11.15 -4.21
CA LEU A 89 17.73 -9.94 -4.21
C LEU A 89 17.03 -9.76 -2.87
N LYS A 90 16.95 -8.51 -2.43
CA LYS A 90 16.25 -8.11 -1.21
C LYS A 90 14.83 -7.68 -1.56
N HIS A 91 13.90 -7.91 -0.64
CA HIS A 91 12.50 -7.49 -0.70
C HIS A 91 11.58 -8.24 -1.67
N MET A 92 11.89 -9.48 -2.09
CA MET A 92 10.92 -10.26 -2.88
C MET A 92 9.63 -10.49 -2.09
N MET A 93 8.50 -10.49 -2.80
CA MET A 93 7.20 -10.78 -2.23
C MET A 93 7.25 -12.11 -1.46
N PRO A 94 6.73 -12.14 -0.23
CA PRO A 94 6.81 -13.33 0.62
C PRO A 94 5.99 -14.48 0.03
N GLU A 95 6.29 -15.69 0.47
CA GLU A 95 5.36 -16.81 0.33
C GLU A 95 4.06 -16.54 1.12
N PRO A 96 2.90 -17.03 0.66
CA PRO A 96 1.63 -16.76 1.33
C PRO A 96 1.59 -17.17 2.80
N GLN A 97 2.28 -18.26 3.15
CA GLN A 97 2.37 -18.74 4.52
C GLN A 97 3.19 -17.78 5.41
N THR A 98 4.32 -17.29 4.92
CA THR A 98 5.15 -16.30 5.63
C THR A 98 4.38 -15.02 5.91
N PHE A 99 3.61 -14.52 4.93
CA PHE A 99 2.74 -13.37 5.13
C PHE A 99 1.66 -13.62 6.20
N ALA A 100 1.01 -14.79 6.16
CA ALA A 100 -0.02 -15.15 7.13
C ALA A 100 0.54 -15.24 8.56
N GLU A 101 1.73 -15.83 8.73
CA GLU A 101 2.41 -15.92 10.02
C GLU A 101 2.80 -14.55 10.56
N ALA A 102 3.35 -13.67 9.70
CA ALA A 102 3.66 -12.29 10.07
C ALA A 102 2.41 -11.51 10.51
N CYS A 103 1.31 -11.59 9.76
CA CYS A 103 0.04 -10.98 10.13
C CYS A 103 -0.49 -11.52 11.47
N GLY A 104 -0.47 -12.84 11.65
CA GLY A 104 -0.93 -13.49 12.87
C GLY A 104 -0.16 -13.04 14.12
N LYS A 105 1.17 -12.88 14.00
CA LYS A 105 2.04 -12.34 15.07
C LYS A 105 1.62 -10.95 15.54
N PHE A 106 1.12 -10.10 14.65
CA PHE A 106 0.68 -8.74 14.98
C PHE A 106 -0.79 -8.66 15.43
N GLY A 107 -1.45 -9.81 15.62
CA GLY A 107 -2.86 -9.87 15.99
C GLY A 107 -3.81 -9.45 14.86
N ILE A 108 -3.37 -9.59 13.61
CA ILE A 108 -4.16 -9.26 12.42
C ILE A 108 -4.96 -10.50 12.01
N ASP A 109 -6.25 -10.30 11.73
CA ASP A 109 -7.11 -11.27 11.03
C ASP A 109 -7.75 -10.61 9.79
N SER A 110 -8.59 -11.33 9.06
CA SER A 110 -9.19 -10.82 7.81
C SER A 110 -10.12 -9.62 7.97
N LYS A 111 -10.49 -9.24 9.21
CA LYS A 111 -11.36 -8.10 9.52
C LYS A 111 -10.58 -6.94 10.15
N THR A 112 -9.30 -7.12 10.47
CA THR A 112 -8.47 -6.10 11.09
C THR A 112 -8.29 -4.92 10.14
N SER A 113 -8.36 -3.70 10.67
CA SER A 113 -8.01 -2.48 9.94
C SER A 113 -6.53 -2.21 10.15
N VAL A 114 -5.73 -2.34 9.10
CA VAL A 114 -4.28 -2.17 9.17
C VAL A 114 -3.92 -0.76 8.71
N VAL A 115 -3.26 0.01 9.55
CA VAL A 115 -2.65 1.27 9.16
C VAL A 115 -1.14 1.10 9.16
N ILE A 116 -0.48 1.58 8.11
CA ILE A 116 0.95 1.41 7.89
C ILE A 116 1.61 2.79 7.82
N TYR A 117 2.76 2.95 8.45
CA TYR A 117 3.56 4.17 8.35
C TYR A 117 5.05 3.85 8.23
N ASP A 118 5.86 4.87 7.96
CA ASP A 118 7.31 4.83 8.11
C ASP A 118 7.85 6.14 8.70
N SER A 119 9.11 6.13 9.13
CA SER A 119 9.76 7.25 9.82
C SER A 119 10.15 8.41 8.90
N HIS A 120 10.12 8.24 7.57
CA HIS A 120 10.47 9.26 6.57
C HIS A 120 9.25 9.99 5.99
N GLY A 121 8.07 9.59 6.41
CA GLY A 121 6.78 10.04 5.90
C GLY A 121 6.16 9.00 4.97
N VAL A 122 6.60 8.99 3.72
CA VAL A 122 6.19 8.02 2.70
C VAL A 122 7.42 7.55 1.92
N PHE A 123 7.92 6.38 2.29
CA PHE A 123 9.03 5.74 1.62
C PHE A 123 8.85 4.23 1.47
N SER A 124 8.86 3.51 2.57
CA SER A 124 8.79 2.04 2.61
C SER A 124 7.39 1.54 2.92
N SER A 125 6.55 2.34 3.58
CA SER A 125 5.15 2.01 3.85
C SER A 125 4.34 1.65 2.59
N PRO A 126 4.56 2.23 1.39
CA PRO A 126 3.86 1.78 0.18
C PRO A 126 4.20 0.35 -0.22
N ARG A 127 5.41 -0.13 0.05
CA ARG A 127 5.79 -1.53 -0.22
C ARG A 127 5.02 -2.50 0.67
N ALA A 128 4.89 -2.16 1.95
CA ALA A 128 4.04 -2.92 2.87
C ALA A 128 2.57 -2.90 2.41
N LEU A 129 2.02 -1.73 2.06
CA LEU A 129 0.64 -1.65 1.56
C LEU A 129 0.44 -2.49 0.28
N PHE A 130 1.37 -2.41 -0.67
CA PHE A 130 1.34 -3.24 -1.88
C PHE A 130 1.29 -4.73 -1.52
N MET A 131 2.13 -5.17 -0.59
CA MET A 131 2.14 -6.55 -0.11
C MET A 131 0.77 -6.97 0.47
N PHE A 132 0.20 -6.16 1.38
CA PHE A 132 -1.13 -6.44 1.95
C PHE A 132 -2.22 -6.53 0.88
N ARG A 133 -2.24 -5.59 -0.08
CA ARG A 133 -3.22 -5.58 -1.17
C ARG A 133 -3.03 -6.74 -2.15
N ALA A 134 -1.78 -7.15 -2.43
CA ALA A 134 -1.48 -8.30 -3.27
C ALA A 134 -1.97 -9.63 -2.67
N PHE A 135 -2.06 -9.72 -1.34
CA PHE A 135 -2.68 -10.85 -0.63
C PHE A 135 -4.18 -10.65 -0.33
N GLY A 136 -4.81 -9.63 -0.90
CA GLY A 136 -6.26 -9.39 -0.77
C GLY A 136 -6.69 -8.79 0.57
N HIS A 137 -5.77 -8.26 1.38
CA HIS A 137 -6.12 -7.55 2.61
C HIS A 137 -6.54 -6.11 2.31
N GLU A 138 -7.79 -5.94 1.85
CA GLU A 138 -8.33 -4.66 1.38
C GLU A 138 -8.54 -3.62 2.49
N ASN A 139 -8.54 -4.02 3.75
CA ASN A 139 -8.69 -3.13 4.90
C ASN A 139 -7.33 -2.61 5.39
N SER A 140 -6.50 -2.12 4.47
CA SER A 140 -5.14 -1.64 4.75
C SER A 140 -4.91 -0.23 4.19
N SER A 141 -4.31 0.66 4.97
CA SER A 141 -4.12 2.07 4.61
C SER A 141 -2.73 2.55 5.00
N ILE A 142 -2.28 3.68 4.43
CA ILE A 142 -1.07 4.38 4.86
C ILE A 142 -1.43 5.64 5.63
N LEU A 143 -0.73 5.89 6.73
CA LEU A 143 -0.68 7.19 7.37
C LEU A 143 0.12 8.15 6.47
N ASN A 144 -0.56 9.05 5.77
CA ASN A 144 0.08 9.96 4.83
C ASN A 144 0.98 10.96 5.58
N GLY A 145 2.26 10.98 5.25
CA GLY A 145 3.26 11.76 5.97
C GLY A 145 3.84 11.07 7.21
N GLY A 146 3.45 9.81 7.47
CA GLY A 146 4.12 8.90 8.40
C GLY A 146 4.26 9.41 9.83
N LEU A 147 5.33 8.96 10.52
CA LEU A 147 5.64 9.41 11.87
C LEU A 147 5.81 10.94 11.97
N PRO A 148 6.46 11.63 11.01
CA PRO A 148 6.59 13.08 11.06
C PRO A 148 5.25 13.83 11.05
N ALA A 149 4.31 13.44 10.19
CA ALA A 149 2.98 14.07 10.16
C ALA A 149 2.18 13.81 11.44
N TRP A 150 2.31 12.61 12.01
CA TRP A 150 1.72 12.30 13.32
C TRP A 150 2.21 13.24 14.42
N VAL A 151 3.53 13.45 14.50
CA VAL A 151 4.15 14.36 15.46
C VAL A 151 3.74 15.82 15.19
N ALA A 152 3.69 16.23 13.92
CA ALA A 152 3.30 17.58 13.52
C ALA A 152 1.86 17.93 13.95
N GLU A 153 0.96 16.95 14.00
CA GLU A 153 -0.40 17.11 14.52
C GLU A 153 -0.52 16.96 16.05
N GLY A 154 0.62 16.86 16.77
CA GLY A 154 0.64 16.72 18.23
C GLY A 154 0.31 15.30 18.72
N GLY A 155 0.46 14.30 17.86
CA GLY A 155 0.27 12.90 18.22
C GLY A 155 1.28 12.42 19.26
N LEU A 156 0.82 11.56 20.18
CA LEU A 156 1.66 10.98 21.22
C LEU A 156 2.69 10.01 20.64
N LEU A 157 3.81 9.86 21.34
CA LEU A 157 4.85 8.88 21.03
C LEU A 157 5.03 7.90 22.19
N GLU A 158 5.33 6.65 21.86
CA GLU A 158 5.71 5.60 22.80
C GLU A 158 7.21 5.30 22.65
N THR A 159 7.88 4.98 23.77
CA THR A 159 9.30 4.64 23.83
C THR A 159 9.50 3.39 24.69
N GLY A 160 10.60 2.66 24.50
CA GLY A 160 10.93 1.50 25.35
C GLY A 160 10.28 0.20 24.88
N ALA A 161 9.97 -0.71 25.81
CA ALA A 161 9.53 -2.07 25.49
C ALA A 161 8.20 -2.09 24.71
N VAL A 162 8.16 -2.89 23.65
CA VAL A 162 7.01 -2.99 22.74
C VAL A 162 6.01 -3.98 23.31
N GLN A 163 4.79 -3.52 23.58
CA GLN A 163 3.71 -4.41 23.97
C GLN A 163 3.27 -5.22 22.75
N GLN A 164 3.46 -6.54 22.80
CA GLN A 164 3.02 -7.43 21.73
C GLN A 164 1.50 -7.58 21.75
N HIS A 165 0.89 -7.61 20.57
CA HIS A 165 -0.51 -7.96 20.44
C HIS A 165 -0.73 -9.46 20.69
N PRO A 166 -1.90 -9.86 21.22
CA PRO A 166 -2.28 -11.26 21.22
C PRO A 166 -2.26 -11.82 19.80
N ALA A 167 -1.51 -12.90 19.59
CA ALA A 167 -1.44 -13.53 18.28
C ALA A 167 -2.83 -13.99 17.82
N LYS A 168 -3.12 -13.82 16.53
CA LYS A 168 -4.33 -14.31 15.88
C LYS A 168 -3.98 -15.31 14.79
N GLN A 169 -4.97 -16.11 14.40
CA GLN A 169 -4.86 -16.92 13.20
C GLN A 169 -5.22 -16.08 11.98
N TYR A 170 -4.25 -15.88 11.08
CA TYR A 170 -4.49 -15.35 9.75
C TYR A 170 -4.59 -16.52 8.77
N ALA A 171 -5.69 -16.61 8.02
CA ALA A 171 -5.83 -17.66 7.02
C ALA A 171 -4.83 -17.46 5.88
N THR A 172 -4.12 -18.51 5.46
CA THR A 172 -3.15 -18.44 4.36
C THR A 172 -3.83 -17.88 3.09
N PRO A 173 -3.45 -16.68 2.64
CA PRO A 173 -4.10 -16.05 1.50
C PRO A 173 -3.62 -16.64 0.18
N GLN A 174 -4.20 -16.17 -0.92
CA GLN A 174 -3.65 -16.38 -2.26
C GLN A 174 -3.00 -15.08 -2.71
N LEU A 175 -1.78 -15.18 -3.25
CA LEU A 175 -1.12 -14.06 -3.88
C LEU A 175 -1.77 -13.78 -5.24
N ASN A 176 -2.18 -12.53 -5.47
CA ASN A 176 -2.57 -12.09 -6.81
C ASN A 176 -1.33 -11.97 -7.71
N GLN A 177 -1.04 -13.05 -8.43
CA GLN A 177 0.09 -13.14 -9.36
C GLN A 177 0.04 -12.07 -10.47
N GLN A 178 -1.13 -11.50 -10.78
CA GLN A 178 -1.24 -10.43 -11.78
C GLN A 178 -0.68 -9.09 -11.30
N MET A 179 -0.50 -8.90 -9.98
CA MET A 179 0.08 -7.68 -9.44
C MET A 179 1.62 -7.69 -9.48
N ILE A 180 2.24 -8.80 -9.85
CA ILE A 180 3.69 -8.96 -9.87
C ILE A 180 4.11 -9.31 -11.30
N ARG A 181 5.27 -8.78 -11.72
CA ARG A 181 5.95 -9.25 -12.93
C ARG A 181 7.23 -9.96 -12.54
N GLY A 182 7.52 -11.06 -13.23
CA GLY A 182 8.81 -11.74 -13.22
C GLY A 182 9.70 -11.31 -14.38
N TYR A 183 10.98 -11.65 -14.30
CA TYR A 183 11.98 -11.29 -15.32
C TYR A 183 11.56 -11.64 -16.76
N GLU A 184 11.09 -12.85 -17.03
CA GLU A 184 10.72 -13.29 -18.39
C GLU A 184 9.55 -12.49 -18.99
N GLN A 185 8.59 -12.06 -18.14
CA GLN A 185 7.50 -11.20 -18.57
C GLN A 185 8.04 -9.81 -18.96
N MET A 186 9.02 -9.28 -18.22
CA MET A 186 9.66 -8.00 -18.55
C MET A 186 10.47 -8.08 -19.83
N VAL A 187 11.21 -9.17 -20.05
CA VAL A 187 11.95 -9.40 -21.30
C VAL A 187 10.99 -9.49 -22.49
N SER A 188 9.91 -10.27 -22.35
CA SER A 188 8.89 -10.41 -23.39
C SER A 188 8.24 -9.05 -23.70
N ASN A 189 7.92 -8.26 -22.67
CA ASN A 189 7.35 -6.93 -22.83
C ASN A 189 8.30 -5.96 -23.53
N SER A 190 9.61 -6.05 -23.25
CA SER A 190 10.63 -5.17 -23.88
C SER A 190 10.80 -5.35 -25.39
N ALA A 191 10.29 -6.47 -25.94
CA ALA A 191 10.29 -6.73 -27.38
C ALA A 191 9.09 -6.12 -28.11
N LEU A 192 8.16 -5.50 -27.37
CA LEU A 192 6.91 -4.95 -27.89
C LEU A 192 7.01 -3.42 -27.98
N GLU A 193 6.41 -2.84 -29.02
CA GLU A 193 6.33 -1.39 -29.15
C GLU A 193 5.20 -0.83 -28.27
N VAL A 194 5.49 0.26 -27.56
CA VAL A 194 4.49 0.99 -26.77
C VAL A 194 3.68 1.89 -27.70
N THR A 195 2.59 1.36 -28.25
CA THR A 195 1.74 2.07 -29.22
C THR A 195 0.44 2.64 -28.64
N GLY A 196 0.31 2.73 -27.31
CA GLY A 196 -0.88 3.30 -26.66
C GLY A 196 -2.09 2.35 -26.63
N GLY A 197 -1.87 1.11 -26.19
CA GLY A 197 -2.90 0.06 -26.07
C GLY A 197 -2.42 -1.13 -25.22
N SER A 198 -3.20 -2.21 -25.16
CA SER A 198 -2.91 -3.36 -24.29
C SER A 198 -1.87 -4.35 -24.82
N ALA A 199 -1.29 -4.09 -26.00
CA ALA A 199 -0.31 -4.99 -26.61
C ALA A 199 1.00 -5.06 -25.83
N SER A 200 1.39 -3.96 -25.18
CA SER A 200 2.58 -3.86 -24.32
C SER A 200 2.22 -3.14 -23.03
N GLU A 201 2.92 -3.43 -21.95
CA GLU A 201 2.84 -2.69 -20.70
C GLU A 201 3.83 -1.52 -20.70
N LEU A 202 3.37 -0.35 -20.23
CA LEU A 202 4.26 0.78 -19.99
C LEU A 202 5.03 0.54 -18.69
N VAL A 203 6.36 0.62 -18.74
CA VAL A 203 7.21 0.44 -17.56
C VAL A 203 7.59 1.80 -16.96
N LEU A 204 7.11 2.09 -15.75
CA LEU A 204 7.44 3.31 -15.01
C LEU A 204 8.51 3.04 -13.96
N ASP A 205 9.60 3.81 -14.00
CA ASP A 205 10.76 3.60 -13.14
C ASP A 205 10.89 4.69 -12.07
N ALA A 206 10.87 4.30 -10.80
CA ALA A 206 10.93 5.20 -9.64
C ALA A 206 12.36 5.63 -9.26
N ARG A 207 13.39 5.37 -10.08
CA ARG A 207 14.79 5.73 -9.79
C ARG A 207 15.11 7.22 -9.99
N SER A 208 14.25 8.01 -10.63
CA SER A 208 14.50 9.44 -10.88
C SER A 208 13.40 10.38 -10.37
N LYS A 209 13.85 11.51 -9.78
CA LYS A 209 13.13 12.76 -9.38
C LYS A 209 12.46 12.86 -8.00
N ASP A 210 12.27 14.12 -7.61
CA ASP A 210 11.89 14.66 -6.31
C ASP A 210 10.53 14.21 -5.79
N ARG A 211 10.48 13.88 -4.49
CA ARG A 211 9.22 13.63 -3.77
C ARG A 211 8.65 14.93 -3.25
N GLN A 212 7.32 15.01 -3.14
CA GLN A 212 6.72 16.13 -2.41
C GLN A 212 7.11 16.04 -0.94
N LYS A 213 7.64 17.16 -0.43
CA LYS A 213 8.01 17.32 0.96
C LYS A 213 7.12 18.35 1.63
N GLN A 214 6.94 18.18 2.93
CA GLN A 214 6.42 19.19 3.85
C GLN A 214 7.46 19.44 4.94
N THR A 215 7.33 20.58 5.62
CA THR A 215 8.20 20.96 6.73
C THR A 215 7.36 21.00 8.00
N SER A 216 7.76 20.24 9.02
CA SER A 216 7.13 20.28 10.34
C SER A 216 7.45 21.59 11.06
N SER A 217 6.76 21.85 12.17
CA SER A 217 6.92 23.07 12.97
C SER A 217 8.33 23.26 13.55
N ASP A 218 9.08 22.17 13.72
CA ASP A 218 10.48 22.14 14.17
C ASP A 218 11.50 22.15 13.01
N GLY A 219 11.04 22.28 11.76
CA GLY A 219 11.89 22.46 10.58
C GLY A 219 12.35 21.16 9.90
N LEU A 220 11.87 19.98 10.32
CA LEU A 220 12.21 18.72 9.68
C LEU A 220 11.39 18.53 8.39
N GLU A 221 12.08 18.14 7.31
CA GLU A 221 11.41 17.77 6.06
C GLU A 221 10.94 16.30 6.08
N TYR A 222 9.71 16.06 5.64
CA TYR A 222 9.17 14.71 5.47
C TYR A 222 8.35 14.59 4.19
N THR A 223 8.20 13.37 3.70
CA THR A 223 7.53 13.11 2.42
C THR A 223 6.04 12.82 2.60
N VAL A 224 5.22 13.35 1.68
CA VAL A 224 3.77 13.13 1.63
C VAL A 224 3.33 12.78 0.22
N PHE A 225 2.20 12.09 0.08
CA PHE A 225 1.54 11.98 -1.21
C PHE A 225 0.84 13.27 -1.62
N ARG A 226 1.02 13.59 -2.90
CA ARG A 226 0.31 14.64 -3.64
C ARG A 226 -1.19 14.35 -3.70
N GLN A 227 -1.99 15.41 -3.81
CA GLN A 227 -3.42 15.29 -4.12
C GLN A 227 -3.61 14.72 -5.53
N PRO A 228 -4.76 14.08 -5.84
CA PRO A 228 -4.99 13.45 -7.15
C PRO A 228 -4.73 14.37 -8.35
N ASP A 229 -5.13 15.65 -8.29
CA ASP A 229 -4.90 16.60 -9.39
C ASP A 229 -3.41 16.84 -9.64
N ASP A 230 -2.60 16.89 -8.58
CA ASP A 230 -1.15 17.09 -8.67
C ASP A 230 -0.45 15.82 -9.16
N LEU A 231 -0.92 14.64 -8.73
CA LEU A 231 -0.46 13.35 -9.24
C LEU A 231 -0.75 13.21 -10.74
N ASN A 232 -1.94 13.62 -11.20
CA ASN A 232 -2.27 13.60 -12.61
C ASN A 232 -1.32 14.50 -13.41
N ARG A 233 -1.06 15.72 -12.95
CA ARG A 233 -0.10 16.62 -13.63
C ARG A 233 1.31 16.06 -13.69
N GLU A 234 1.78 15.40 -12.63
CA GLU A 234 3.10 14.74 -12.63
C GLU A 234 3.13 13.57 -13.63
N LEU A 235 2.07 12.75 -13.68
CA LEU A 235 1.94 11.68 -14.67
C LEU A 235 1.94 12.24 -16.09
N GLU A 236 1.13 13.25 -16.37
CA GLU A 236 1.08 13.94 -17.67
C GLU A 236 2.45 14.51 -18.06
N SER A 237 3.20 15.09 -17.12
CA SER A 237 4.56 15.58 -17.36
C SER A 237 5.55 14.46 -17.66
N ALA A 238 5.35 13.26 -17.10
CA ALA A 238 6.28 12.15 -17.24
C ALA A 238 6.05 11.37 -18.55
N VAL A 239 4.80 11.18 -18.95
CA VAL A 239 4.44 10.29 -20.07
C VAL A 239 3.68 10.97 -21.20
N GLY A 240 3.31 12.25 -21.04
CA GLY A 240 2.45 12.98 -21.95
C GLY A 240 0.96 12.80 -21.64
N ALA A 241 0.16 13.82 -21.94
CA ALA A 241 -1.26 13.87 -21.55
C ALA A 241 -2.11 12.72 -22.14
N GLU A 242 -1.86 12.34 -23.40
CA GLU A 242 -2.62 11.25 -24.04
C GLU A 242 -2.37 9.90 -23.38
N LEU A 243 -1.11 9.57 -23.12
CA LEU A 243 -0.72 8.32 -22.48
C LEU A 243 -1.14 8.29 -21.00
N ALA A 244 -1.02 9.41 -20.29
CA ALA A 244 -1.51 9.54 -18.92
C ALA A 244 -3.02 9.25 -18.83
N ARG A 245 -3.82 9.83 -19.75
CA ARG A 245 -5.25 9.53 -19.86
C ARG A 245 -5.51 8.06 -20.16
N SER A 246 -4.76 7.46 -21.08
CA SER A 246 -4.89 6.03 -21.42
C SER A 246 -4.62 5.11 -20.22
N ILE A 247 -3.64 5.46 -19.38
CA ILE A 247 -3.33 4.76 -18.12
C ILE A 247 -4.50 4.89 -17.13
N ILE A 248 -4.98 6.13 -16.89
CA ILE A 248 -6.09 6.41 -15.95
C ILE A 248 -7.38 5.70 -16.36
N GLU A 249 -7.66 5.64 -17.65
CA GLU A 249 -8.82 4.92 -18.21
C GLU A 249 -8.65 3.40 -18.24
N GLY A 250 -7.49 2.87 -17.85
CA GLY A 250 -7.19 1.43 -17.84
C GLY A 250 -7.01 0.81 -19.24
N LYS A 251 -6.74 1.63 -20.25
CA LYS A 251 -6.49 1.18 -21.63
C LYS A 251 -5.02 0.81 -21.87
N GLN A 252 -4.13 1.40 -21.10
CA GLN A 252 -2.70 1.12 -21.10
C GLN A 252 -2.31 0.42 -19.79
N PRO A 253 -1.99 -0.89 -19.83
CA PRO A 253 -1.43 -1.58 -18.67
C PRO A 253 -0.10 -0.96 -18.25
N VAL A 254 0.16 -0.94 -16.94
CA VAL A 254 1.38 -0.36 -16.37
C VAL A 254 2.08 -1.34 -15.45
N THR A 255 3.39 -1.42 -15.59
CA THR A 255 4.28 -2.07 -14.62
C THR A 255 5.20 -1.04 -13.99
N THR A 256 5.27 -1.02 -12.66
CA THR A 256 6.15 -0.15 -11.88
C THR A 256 7.44 -0.89 -11.53
N THR A 257 8.56 -0.18 -11.54
CA THR A 257 9.87 -0.72 -11.16
C THR A 257 10.72 0.35 -10.48
N CYS A 258 11.84 -0.06 -9.88
CA CYS A 258 12.85 0.85 -9.37
C CYS A 258 14.22 0.17 -9.27
N GLY A 259 15.00 0.44 -8.22
CA GLY A 259 16.24 -0.29 -7.91
C GLY A 259 16.01 -1.71 -7.38
N SER A 260 15.16 -1.84 -6.35
CA SER A 260 14.98 -3.07 -5.55
C SER A 260 13.52 -3.41 -5.25
N GLY A 261 12.56 -2.85 -5.99
CA GLY A 261 11.12 -3.06 -5.78
C GLY A 261 10.49 -2.21 -4.67
N MET A 262 11.28 -1.59 -3.79
CA MET A 262 10.76 -0.79 -2.67
C MET A 262 10.03 0.47 -3.14
N THR A 263 10.71 1.36 -3.87
CA THR A 263 10.11 2.63 -4.34
C THR A 263 9.17 2.47 -5.53
N ALA A 264 9.17 1.32 -6.21
CA ALA A 264 8.19 0.99 -7.24
C ALA A 264 6.76 1.02 -6.66
N ALA A 265 6.61 0.59 -5.39
CA ALA A 265 5.33 0.63 -4.69
C ALA A 265 4.80 2.05 -4.45
N VAL A 266 5.67 3.08 -4.44
CA VAL A 266 5.26 4.49 -4.38
C VAL A 266 4.54 4.89 -5.66
N LEU A 267 5.07 4.49 -6.83
CA LEU A 267 4.41 4.73 -8.12
C LEU A 267 3.10 3.95 -8.22
N TRP A 268 3.11 2.68 -7.79
CA TRP A 268 1.89 1.87 -7.73
C TRP A 268 0.80 2.58 -6.92
N LEU A 269 1.13 3.08 -5.74
CA LEU A 269 0.16 3.78 -4.89
C LEU A 269 -0.30 5.10 -5.52
N GLY A 270 0.59 5.87 -6.14
CA GLY A 270 0.22 7.08 -6.88
C GLY A 270 -0.80 6.80 -7.99
N LEU A 271 -0.58 5.75 -8.78
CA LEU A 271 -1.52 5.33 -9.83
C LEU A 271 -2.84 4.81 -9.25
N ARG A 272 -2.81 4.08 -8.12
CA ARG A 272 -4.02 3.64 -7.41
C ARG A 272 -4.85 4.82 -6.91
N LEU A 273 -4.21 5.91 -6.46
CA LEU A 273 -4.90 7.15 -6.05
C LEU A 273 -5.56 7.89 -7.23
N LEU A 274 -5.07 7.68 -8.45
CA LEU A 274 -5.71 8.13 -9.69
C LEU A 274 -6.81 7.17 -10.19
N GLY A 275 -7.08 6.09 -9.46
CA GLY A 275 -8.13 5.12 -9.81
C GLY A 275 -7.70 4.03 -10.79
N VAL A 276 -6.43 3.97 -11.18
CA VAL A 276 -5.88 2.90 -12.04
C VAL A 276 -5.92 1.58 -11.27
N LYS A 277 -6.39 0.50 -11.90
CA LYS A 277 -6.55 -0.81 -11.25
C LYS A 277 -5.49 -1.81 -11.68
N ASP A 278 -5.25 -1.90 -12.98
CA ASP A 278 -4.38 -2.90 -13.59
C ASP A 278 -2.93 -2.40 -13.59
N ILE A 279 -2.33 -2.46 -12.40
CA ILE A 279 -0.93 -2.05 -12.17
C ILE A 279 -0.18 -3.24 -11.58
N ALA A 280 0.92 -3.61 -12.22
CA ALA A 280 1.85 -4.57 -11.66
C ALA A 280 3.13 -3.91 -11.14
N LEU A 281 3.87 -4.66 -10.33
CA LEU A 281 5.18 -4.27 -9.83
C LEU A 281 6.20 -5.33 -10.26
N TYR A 282 7.26 -4.90 -10.94
CA TYR A 282 8.39 -5.76 -11.27
C TYR A 282 9.33 -5.86 -10.08
N ASP A 283 9.21 -6.97 -9.34
CA ASP A 283 9.71 -7.07 -7.98
C ASP A 283 11.23 -7.14 -7.89
N GLU A 284 11.82 -7.93 -8.80
CA GLU A 284 13.26 -8.03 -8.96
C GLU A 284 13.91 -6.69 -9.34
N SER A 285 13.12 -5.84 -10.00
CA SER A 285 13.49 -4.47 -10.36
C SER A 285 14.82 -4.38 -11.13
N TRP A 286 15.43 -3.20 -11.16
CA TRP A 286 16.69 -3.00 -11.88
C TRP A 286 17.81 -3.92 -11.41
N THR A 287 17.91 -4.20 -10.10
CA THR A 287 18.99 -5.04 -9.56
C THR A 287 18.93 -6.45 -10.16
N GLY A 288 17.78 -7.12 -10.11
CA GLY A 288 17.64 -8.44 -10.72
C GLY A 288 17.76 -8.41 -12.24
N TYR A 289 17.22 -7.38 -12.90
CA TYR A 289 17.38 -7.23 -14.35
C TYR A 289 18.85 -7.11 -14.74
N ALA A 290 19.62 -6.24 -14.09
CA ALA A 290 21.00 -5.96 -14.44
C ALA A 290 22.00 -7.07 -14.06
N MET A 291 21.63 -7.97 -13.14
CA MET A 291 22.46 -9.12 -12.76
C MET A 291 22.48 -10.24 -13.81
N ARG A 292 21.55 -10.24 -14.77
CA ARG A 292 21.45 -11.30 -15.78
C ARG A 292 22.21 -10.92 -17.07
N PRO A 293 23.13 -11.78 -17.57
CA PRO A 293 23.89 -11.50 -18.79
C PRO A 293 23.04 -11.36 -20.06
N SER A 294 21.86 -12.00 -20.09
CA SER A 294 20.89 -11.93 -21.19
C SER A 294 20.15 -10.60 -21.29
N SER A 295 20.22 -9.77 -20.24
CA SER A 295 19.49 -8.50 -20.19
C SER A 295 20.06 -7.48 -21.15
N LYS A 296 19.20 -6.89 -21.97
CA LYS A 296 19.58 -5.82 -22.89
C LYS A 296 19.50 -4.49 -22.16
N ILE A 297 20.66 -3.87 -21.90
CA ILE A 297 20.76 -2.56 -21.25
C ILE A 297 21.29 -1.55 -22.25
N ILE A 298 20.45 -0.58 -22.60
CA ILE A 298 20.83 0.58 -23.40
C ILE A 298 21.18 1.70 -22.42
N LYS A 299 22.42 2.20 -22.49
CA LYS A 299 22.84 3.40 -21.76
C LYS A 299 22.63 4.59 -22.69
N ASN A 300 21.78 5.52 -22.29
CA ASN A 300 21.65 6.83 -22.94
C ASN A 300 22.75 7.77 -22.48
#